data_AF-A0A7R9WC93-F1
#
_entry.id   AF-A0A7R9WC93-F1
#
_cell.length_a   1.000
_cell.length_b   1.000
_cell.length_c   1.000
_cell.angle_alpha   90.00
_cell.angle_beta   90.00
_cell.angle_gamma   90.00
#
_symmetry.space_group_name_H-M   'P 1'
#
loop_
_entity.id
_entity.type
_entity.pdbx_description
1 polymer ?
#
loop_
_entity_poly.entity_id
_entity_poly.type
_entity_poly.pdbx_seq_one_letter_code
_entity_poly.pdbx_strand_id
1 'polypeptide(L)'
;MQTGHIRFQLNQLCWTIVVLCLTVGQLKYIMHNVYNGLFWFVFPVSLVIINDIFAYFSGMTCGRKFIRKPFIPLSPNKTWEGFIGGWAFTMILGWYLSGFMAKYTWLTCPTNQFRLFPEPLDCNPDPVFHEAVSIFPPQIFEVFPSALVQMLPGVVNICSVAPPPLEGDASMSEPQDLTLTPCVSGEPTHSHHHFELVLREVYPVQIHALSLSMFASLVAPFGGFLASAIKRAYGVKDFDSIIPGHGGMMDRMDCQFLMALCTWVHYNTFVATATVSVPKMIYLYKLMKEEEQVEFLERITELSLSAGASNRGQ
;
A
#
# COMPACT_ATOMS: atom_id res chain seq x y z
N MET A 1 -11.65 29.46 43.71
CA MET A 1 -10.80 29.32 42.51
C MET A 1 -11.33 30.24 41.43
N GLN A 2 -10.50 31.11 40.84
CA GLN A 2 -10.94 32.01 39.78
C GLN A 2 -11.20 31.21 38.49
N THR A 3 -12.41 31.29 37.94
CA THR A 3 -12.87 30.54 36.76
C THR A 3 -11.93 30.64 35.54
N GLY A 4 -11.18 31.75 35.41
CA GLY A 4 -10.18 31.94 34.36
C GLY A 4 -8.96 31.01 34.48
N HIS A 5 -8.50 30.71 35.69
CA HIS A 5 -7.38 29.81 35.92
C HIS A 5 -7.75 28.35 35.59
N ILE A 6 -8.98 27.94 35.91
CA ILE A 6 -9.50 26.60 35.58
C ILE A 6 -9.61 26.42 34.06
N ARG A 7 -10.12 27.42 33.32
CA ARG A 7 -10.18 27.37 31.84
C ARG A 7 -8.80 27.27 31.20
N PHE A 8 -7.83 28.02 31.70
CA PHE A 8 -6.45 27.93 31.21
C PHE A 8 -5.84 26.55 31.46
N GLN A 9 -6.00 26.01 32.66
CA GLN A 9 -5.50 24.67 33.02
C GLN A 9 -6.17 23.57 32.18
N LEU A 10 -7.49 23.64 31.96
CA LEU A 10 -8.20 22.69 31.10
C LEU A 10 -7.74 22.75 29.64
N ASN A 11 -7.50 23.96 29.10
CA ASN A 11 -6.99 24.11 27.75
C ASN A 11 -5.57 23.53 27.62
N GLN A 12 -4.67 23.82 28.57
CA GLN A 12 -3.32 23.25 28.60
C GLN A 12 -3.31 21.72 28.75
N LEU A 13 -4.21 21.18 29.58
CA LEU A 13 -4.38 19.74 29.72
C LEU A 13 -4.86 19.11 28.42
N CYS A 14 -5.86 19.70 27.76
CA CYS A 14 -6.37 19.24 26.46
C CYS A 14 -5.25 19.21 25.41
N TRP A 15 -4.47 20.28 25.31
CA TRP A 15 -3.32 20.35 24.39
C TRP A 15 -2.25 19.31 24.70
N THR A 16 -1.90 19.13 25.98
CA THR A 16 -0.95 18.10 26.40
C THR A 16 -1.45 16.70 26.04
N ILE A 17 -2.73 16.41 26.26
CA ILE A 17 -3.33 15.12 25.90
C ILE A 17 -3.30 14.90 24.39
N VAL A 18 -3.70 15.91 23.59
CA VAL A 18 -3.68 15.82 22.13
C VAL A 18 -2.27 15.57 21.60
N VAL A 19 -1.27 16.33 22.09
CA VAL A 19 0.13 16.16 21.69
C VAL A 19 0.67 14.79 22.11
N LEU A 20 0.35 14.33 23.31
CA LEU A 20 0.75 13.00 23.79
C LEU A 20 0.12 11.90 22.94
N CYS A 21 -1.19 11.97 22.67
CA CYS A 21 -1.90 11.02 21.81
C CYS A 21 -1.33 11.02 20.39
N LEU A 22 -1.02 12.18 19.83
CA LEU A 22 -0.39 12.30 18.52
C LEU A 22 0.99 11.63 18.57
N THR A 23 1.93 12.11 19.38
CA THR A 23 3.32 11.63 19.43
C THR A 23 3.44 10.14 19.75
N VAL A 24 2.77 9.65 20.81
CA VAL A 24 2.79 8.23 21.19
C VAL A 24 2.07 7.37 20.14
N GLY A 25 0.97 7.87 19.59
CA GLY A 25 0.25 7.21 18.51
C GLY A 25 1.11 6.99 17.27
N GLN A 26 1.84 8.03 16.82
CA GLN A 26 2.71 7.89 15.64
C GLN A 26 3.81 6.85 15.90
N LEU A 27 4.46 6.90 17.06
CA LEU A 27 5.52 5.97 17.42
C LEU A 27 5.02 4.52 17.40
N LYS A 28 3.81 4.26 17.92
CA LYS A 28 3.21 2.91 17.87
C LYS A 28 3.08 2.38 16.44
N TYR A 29 2.53 3.16 15.51
CA TYR A 29 2.33 2.72 14.13
C TYR A 29 3.65 2.61 13.37
N ILE A 30 4.57 3.55 13.59
CA ILE A 30 5.92 3.49 13.01
C ILE A 30 6.63 2.21 13.46
N MET A 31 6.65 1.92 14.77
CA MET A 31 7.28 0.72 15.29
C MET A 31 6.68 -0.54 14.67
N HIS A 32 5.36 -0.63 14.57
CA HIS A 32 4.72 -1.78 13.94
C HIS A 32 5.08 -1.94 12.46
N ASN A 33 5.15 -0.83 11.70
CA ASN A 33 5.61 -0.88 10.32
C ASN A 33 7.07 -1.35 10.21
N VAL A 34 7.96 -0.87 11.08
CA VAL A 34 9.37 -1.30 11.09
C VAL A 34 9.50 -2.79 11.44
N TYR A 35 8.75 -3.30 12.42
CA TYR A 35 8.77 -4.73 12.78
C TYR A 35 8.34 -5.65 11.63
N ASN A 36 7.39 -5.21 10.80
CA ASN A 36 6.96 -5.95 9.61
C ASN A 36 7.97 -5.89 8.43
N GLY A 37 9.05 -5.13 8.58
CA GLY A 37 10.08 -4.93 7.57
C GLY A 37 10.36 -3.45 7.38
N LEU A 38 11.65 -3.09 7.33
CA LEU A 38 12.09 -1.69 7.22
C LEU A 38 11.58 -1.00 5.95
N PHE A 39 11.28 -1.77 4.90
CA PHE A 39 10.61 -1.32 3.69
C PHE A 39 9.31 -0.53 4.00
N TRP A 40 8.46 -1.05 4.88
CA TRP A 40 7.17 -0.42 5.25
C TRP A 40 7.32 0.86 6.05
N PHE A 41 8.55 1.22 6.45
CA PHE A 41 8.86 2.51 7.04
C PHE A 41 9.60 3.43 6.06
N VAL A 42 10.68 2.95 5.46
CA VAL A 42 11.55 3.77 4.59
C VAL A 42 10.85 4.15 3.29
N PHE A 43 10.06 3.25 2.70
CA PHE A 43 9.40 3.52 1.43
C PHE A 43 8.33 4.63 1.54
N PRO A 44 7.35 4.58 2.47
CA PRO A 44 6.39 5.67 2.66
C PRO A 44 7.04 7.02 2.99
N VAL A 45 8.09 7.02 3.84
CA VAL A 45 8.85 8.24 4.15
C VAL A 45 9.47 8.83 2.89
N SER A 46 10.08 7.97 2.05
CA SER A 46 10.67 8.37 0.78
C SER A 46 9.64 8.94 -0.19
N LEU A 47 8.43 8.37 -0.26
CA LEU A 47 7.34 8.87 -1.11
C LEU A 47 6.93 10.30 -0.74
N VAL A 48 6.83 10.62 0.55
CA VAL A 48 6.53 11.99 0.99
C VAL A 48 7.62 12.97 0.57
N ILE A 49 8.89 12.58 0.78
CA ILE A 49 10.04 13.39 0.40
C ILE A 49 10.06 13.65 -1.11
N ILE A 50 9.85 12.60 -1.91
CA ILE A 50 9.73 12.69 -3.36
C ILE A 50 8.58 13.63 -3.73
N ASN A 51 7.40 13.44 -3.15
CA ASN A 51 6.24 14.29 -3.43
C ASN A 51 6.50 15.76 -3.14
N ASP A 52 7.11 16.09 -1.99
CA ASP A 52 7.43 17.47 -1.63
C ASP A 52 8.47 18.10 -2.58
N ILE A 53 9.51 17.36 -2.96
CA ILE A 53 10.54 17.81 -3.91
C ILE A 53 9.92 18.07 -5.29
N PHE A 54 9.17 17.12 -5.83
CA PHE A 54 8.59 17.25 -7.16
C PHE A 54 7.44 18.24 -7.22
N ALA A 55 6.66 18.39 -6.15
CA ALA A 55 5.65 19.44 -6.05
C ALA A 55 6.28 20.84 -5.99
N TYR A 56 7.43 20.98 -5.33
CA TYR A 56 8.20 22.22 -5.35
C TYR A 56 8.75 22.52 -6.75
N PHE A 57 9.37 21.53 -7.40
CA PHE A 57 9.96 21.70 -8.73
C PHE A 57 8.89 22.05 -9.78
N SER A 58 7.81 21.28 -9.86
CA SER A 58 6.70 21.54 -10.79
C SER A 58 5.97 22.85 -10.47
N GLY A 59 5.89 23.20 -9.18
CA GLY A 59 5.37 24.47 -8.72
C GLY A 59 6.24 25.66 -9.13
N MET A 60 7.56 25.50 -9.15
CA MET A 60 8.49 26.54 -9.59
C MET A 60 8.50 26.71 -11.12
N THR A 61 8.49 25.62 -11.88
CA THR A 61 8.59 25.68 -13.36
C THR A 61 7.27 26.07 -14.04
N CYS A 62 6.14 25.61 -13.49
CA CYS A 62 4.83 25.73 -14.13
C CYS A 62 3.76 26.37 -13.23
N GLY A 63 4.11 26.81 -12.03
CA GLY A 63 3.13 27.32 -11.06
C GLY A 63 2.40 28.57 -11.54
N ARG A 64 1.07 28.57 -11.38
CA ARG A 64 0.15 29.66 -11.75
C ARG A 64 0.15 30.02 -13.24
N LYS A 65 0.77 29.20 -14.09
CA LYS A 65 0.81 29.41 -15.54
C LYS A 65 -0.50 28.97 -16.20
N PHE A 66 -1.14 27.92 -15.66
CA PHE A 66 -2.39 27.37 -16.18
C PHE A 66 -3.58 27.71 -15.27
N ILE A 67 -3.41 27.56 -13.95
CA ILE A 67 -4.44 27.81 -12.94
C ILE A 67 -4.01 28.98 -12.06
N ARG A 68 -4.57 30.16 -12.32
CA ARG A 68 -4.26 31.38 -11.55
C ARG A 68 -4.92 31.41 -10.16
N LYS A 69 -5.87 30.52 -9.88
CA LYS A 69 -6.53 30.46 -8.57
C LYS A 69 -5.57 29.88 -7.52
N PRO A 70 -5.46 30.49 -6.33
CA PRO A 70 -4.68 29.91 -5.24
C PRO A 70 -5.26 28.56 -4.85
N PHE A 71 -4.39 27.58 -4.56
CA PHE A 71 -4.82 26.23 -4.19
C PHE A 71 -5.66 26.24 -2.92
N ILE A 72 -5.14 26.88 -1.85
CA ILE A 72 -5.84 27.12 -0.59
C ILE A 72 -5.49 28.54 -0.13
N PRO A 73 -6.44 29.38 0.31
CA PRO A 73 -6.18 30.77 0.73
C PRO A 73 -5.21 30.86 1.91
N LEU A 74 -5.19 29.84 2.75
CA LEU A 74 -4.27 29.68 3.87
C LEU A 74 -2.80 29.50 3.46
N SER A 75 -2.54 29.01 2.24
CA SER A 75 -1.19 28.70 1.74
C SER A 75 -0.98 29.25 0.31
N PRO A 76 -0.69 30.55 0.18
CA PRO A 76 -0.62 31.21 -1.13
C PRO A 76 0.52 30.69 -2.02
N ASN A 77 1.58 30.11 -1.45
CA ASN A 77 2.75 29.64 -2.20
C ASN A 77 2.54 28.28 -2.89
N LYS A 78 1.47 27.54 -2.56
CA LYS A 78 1.18 26.24 -3.17
C LYS A 78 0.27 26.41 -4.39
N THR A 79 0.61 25.71 -5.47
CA THR A 79 -0.04 25.82 -6.78
C THR A 79 -0.69 24.49 -7.18
N TRP A 80 -1.73 24.56 -8.01
CA TRP A 80 -2.39 23.36 -8.54
C TRP A 80 -1.44 22.56 -9.44
N GLU A 81 -0.62 23.24 -10.23
CA GLU A 81 0.39 22.60 -11.09
C GLU A 81 1.47 21.88 -10.26
N GLY A 82 1.83 22.47 -9.12
CA GLY A 82 2.69 21.85 -8.11
C GLY A 82 2.12 20.52 -7.64
N PHE A 83 0.87 20.53 -7.20
CA PHE A 83 0.18 19.36 -6.67
C PHE A 83 0.04 18.24 -7.73
N ILE A 84 -0.39 18.58 -8.95
CA ILE A 84 -0.55 17.61 -10.04
C ILE A 84 0.80 17.02 -10.49
N GLY A 85 1.83 17.86 -10.60
CA GLY A 85 3.17 17.42 -10.93
C GLY A 85 3.76 16.50 -9.86
N GLY A 86 3.59 16.86 -8.58
CA GLY A 86 3.98 16.02 -7.44
C GLY A 86 3.33 14.64 -7.50
N TRP A 87 2.01 14.58 -7.74
CA TRP A 87 1.28 13.32 -7.92
C TRP A 87 1.85 12.46 -9.06
N ALA A 88 2.00 13.03 -10.27
CA ALA A 88 2.48 12.29 -11.42
C ALA A 88 3.90 11.73 -11.23
N PHE A 89 4.83 12.54 -10.73
CA PHE A 89 6.20 12.09 -10.48
C PHE A 89 6.29 11.10 -9.32
N THR A 90 5.49 11.26 -8.27
CA THR A 90 5.46 10.32 -7.13
C THR A 90 4.97 8.94 -7.56
N MET A 91 3.96 8.86 -8.43
CA MET A 91 3.49 7.58 -8.98
C MET A 91 4.58 6.85 -9.78
N ILE A 92 5.25 7.58 -10.69
CA ILE A 92 6.29 7.01 -11.55
C ILE A 92 7.50 6.58 -10.72
N LEU A 93 8.01 7.47 -9.86
CA LEU A 93 9.18 7.17 -9.05
C LEU A 93 8.90 6.14 -7.96
N GLY A 94 7.69 6.12 -7.39
CA GLY A 94 7.27 5.10 -6.43
C GLY A 94 7.29 3.69 -7.02
N TRP A 95 6.87 3.54 -8.28
CA TRP A 95 6.95 2.27 -9.02
C TRP A 95 8.38 1.75 -9.16
N TYR A 96 9.32 2.60 -9.58
CA TYR A 96 10.71 2.20 -9.75
C TYR A 96 11.45 2.04 -8.42
N LEU A 97 11.19 2.92 -7.45
CA LEU A 97 11.81 2.88 -6.13
C LEU A 97 11.41 1.61 -5.37
N SER A 98 10.15 1.19 -5.43
CA SER A 98 9.69 -0.04 -4.78
C SER A 98 10.38 -1.29 -5.35
N GLY A 99 10.49 -1.40 -6.67
CA GLY A 99 11.24 -2.48 -7.32
C GLY A 99 12.75 -2.46 -7.01
N PHE A 100 13.36 -1.27 -6.87
CA PHE A 100 14.75 -1.14 -6.44
C PHE A 100 14.95 -1.58 -4.98
N MET A 101 14.07 -1.14 -4.07
CA MET A 101 14.16 -1.47 -2.64
C MET A 101 13.87 -2.96 -2.35
N ALA A 102 13.00 -3.60 -3.14
CA ALA A 102 12.67 -5.02 -3.00
C ALA A 102 13.88 -5.96 -3.18
N LYS A 103 14.94 -5.51 -3.85
CA LYS A 103 16.17 -6.30 -4.07
C LYS A 103 17.05 -6.44 -2.83
N TYR A 104 16.87 -5.57 -1.83
CA TYR A 104 17.72 -5.55 -0.64
C TYR A 104 17.02 -6.26 0.51
N THR A 105 17.53 -7.44 0.89
CA THR A 105 16.98 -8.27 1.98
C THR A 105 16.94 -7.54 3.33
N TRP A 106 17.89 -6.65 3.58
CA TRP A 106 17.92 -5.82 4.79
C TRP A 106 16.68 -4.89 4.92
N LEU A 107 16.06 -4.50 3.80
CA LEU A 107 14.84 -3.69 3.82
C LEU A 107 13.58 -4.57 3.93
N THR A 108 13.57 -5.74 3.30
CA THR A 108 12.38 -6.58 3.18
C THR A 108 12.19 -7.56 4.34
N CYS A 109 13.26 -7.92 5.04
CA CYS A 109 13.21 -8.86 6.15
C CYS A 109 12.54 -8.26 7.41
N PRO A 110 11.58 -8.95 8.04
CA PRO A 110 11.02 -8.53 9.33
C PRO A 110 12.08 -8.69 10.43
N THR A 111 12.23 -7.67 11.27
CA THR A 111 13.27 -7.63 12.32
C THR A 111 12.66 -7.59 13.71
N ASN A 112 12.93 -8.60 14.54
CA ASN A 112 12.56 -8.60 15.97
C ASN A 112 13.73 -8.20 16.89
N GLN A 113 14.93 -8.00 16.34
CA GLN A 113 16.13 -7.66 17.09
C GLN A 113 16.88 -6.52 16.38
N PHE A 114 16.85 -5.33 16.96
CA PHE A 114 17.66 -4.21 16.50
C PHE A 114 19.08 -4.34 17.07
N ARG A 115 20.04 -4.72 16.23
CA ARG A 115 21.46 -4.58 16.54
C ARG A 115 21.97 -3.26 15.94
N LEU A 116 22.81 -2.55 16.68
CA LEU A 116 23.35 -1.24 16.29
C LEU A 116 24.24 -1.31 15.02
N PHE A 117 24.77 -2.50 14.70
CA PHE A 117 25.58 -2.76 13.52
C PHE A 117 24.81 -3.66 12.54
N PRO A 118 24.74 -3.30 11.24
CA PRO A 118 24.04 -4.09 10.23
C PRO A 118 24.80 -5.38 9.93
N GLU A 119 24.36 -6.50 10.51
CA GLU A 119 24.72 -7.83 10.02
C GLU A 119 23.82 -8.17 8.81
N PRO A 120 24.32 -8.92 7.80
CA PRO A 120 23.47 -9.41 6.73
C PRO A 120 22.35 -10.27 7.32
N LEU A 121 21.10 -9.82 7.18
CA LEU A 121 19.94 -10.63 7.53
C LEU A 121 19.68 -11.59 6.37
N ASP A 122 19.94 -12.87 6.61
CA ASP A 122 19.59 -13.96 5.71
C ASP A 122 18.22 -14.49 6.15
N CYS A 123 17.15 -13.89 5.65
CA CYS A 123 15.77 -14.33 5.90
C CYS A 123 15.09 -14.68 4.58
N ASN A 124 14.07 -15.55 4.62
CA ASN A 124 13.20 -15.75 3.47
C ASN A 124 12.19 -14.58 3.42
N PRO A 125 12.26 -13.67 2.43
CA PRO A 125 11.37 -12.51 2.37
C PRO A 125 9.95 -12.95 2.02
N ASP A 126 8.97 -12.13 2.41
CA ASP A 126 7.56 -12.38 2.09
C ASP A 126 7.34 -12.51 0.57
N PRO A 127 6.36 -13.31 0.12
CA PRO A 127 6.08 -13.56 -1.30
C PRO A 127 5.75 -12.28 -2.09
N VAL A 128 5.38 -11.19 -1.40
CA VAL A 128 5.16 -9.86 -1.99
C VAL A 128 6.43 -9.26 -2.60
N PHE A 129 7.61 -9.70 -2.15
CA PHE A 129 8.92 -9.25 -2.62
C PHE A 129 9.60 -10.22 -3.59
N HIS A 130 8.91 -11.28 -4.01
CA HIS A 130 9.38 -12.16 -5.09
C HIS A 130 8.73 -11.78 -6.41
N GLU A 131 9.46 -11.95 -7.51
CA GLU A 131 8.90 -11.75 -8.84
C GLU A 131 7.80 -12.80 -9.06
N ALA A 132 6.58 -12.32 -9.32
CA ALA A 132 5.42 -13.18 -9.52
C ALA A 132 4.60 -12.69 -10.70
N VAL A 133 3.97 -13.62 -11.40
CA VAL A 133 3.00 -13.27 -12.44
C VAL A 133 1.76 -12.72 -11.74
N SER A 134 1.57 -11.40 -11.81
CA SER A 134 0.43 -10.73 -11.19
C SER A 134 -0.70 -10.63 -12.21
N ILE A 135 -1.81 -11.34 -11.95
CA ILE A 135 -3.01 -11.33 -12.76
C ILE A 135 -4.00 -10.36 -12.13
N PHE A 136 -4.40 -9.32 -12.86
CA PHE A 136 -5.41 -8.38 -12.36
C PHE A 136 -6.83 -8.88 -12.66
N PRO A 137 -7.76 -8.70 -11.70
CA PRO A 137 -9.15 -9.10 -11.87
C PRO A 137 -9.79 -8.38 -13.07
N PRO A 138 -10.56 -9.10 -13.92
CA PRO A 138 -11.12 -8.56 -15.17
C PRO A 138 -12.10 -7.40 -14.99
N GLN A 139 -12.69 -7.28 -13.80
CA GLN A 139 -13.74 -6.30 -13.47
C GLN A 139 -13.30 -4.85 -13.69
N ILE A 140 -12.00 -4.55 -13.60
CA ILE A 140 -11.47 -3.20 -13.83
C ILE A 140 -11.49 -2.84 -15.32
N PHE A 141 -11.33 -3.84 -16.19
CA PHE A 141 -11.23 -3.65 -17.64
C PHE A 141 -12.59 -3.59 -18.35
N GLU A 142 -13.67 -4.07 -17.71
CA GLU A 142 -15.03 -3.97 -18.23
C GLU A 142 -15.52 -2.50 -18.36
N VAL A 143 -14.93 -1.58 -17.59
CA VAL A 143 -15.32 -0.15 -17.60
C VAL A 143 -14.71 0.61 -18.79
N PHE A 144 -13.65 0.07 -19.41
CA PHE A 144 -12.92 0.74 -20.49
C PHE A 144 -13.30 0.21 -21.88
N PRO A 145 -13.29 1.06 -22.93
CA PRO A 145 -13.53 0.59 -24.30
C PRO A 145 -12.50 -0.48 -24.69
N SER A 146 -12.94 -1.58 -25.31
CA SER A 146 -12.08 -2.71 -25.70
C SER A 146 -10.89 -2.30 -26.59
N ALA A 147 -11.07 -1.29 -27.45
CA ALA A 147 -10.00 -0.73 -28.28
C ALA A 147 -8.88 -0.06 -27.48
N LEU A 148 -9.19 0.55 -26.33
CA LEU A 148 -8.19 1.16 -25.44
C LEU A 148 -7.47 0.10 -24.62
N VAL A 149 -8.21 -0.92 -24.16
CA VAL A 149 -7.68 -2.01 -23.35
C VAL A 149 -6.68 -2.87 -24.14
N GLN A 150 -6.94 -3.10 -25.43
CA GLN A 150 -6.01 -3.81 -26.33
C GLN A 150 -4.69 -3.05 -26.60
N MET A 151 -4.63 -1.75 -26.34
CA MET A 151 -3.38 -0.97 -26.48
C MET A 151 -2.47 -1.06 -25.25
N LEU A 152 -2.96 -1.62 -24.13
CA LEU A 152 -2.17 -1.75 -22.91
C LEU A 152 -1.18 -2.93 -23.02
N PRO A 153 0.11 -2.73 -22.74
CA PRO A 153 1.09 -3.81 -22.76
C PRO A 153 0.78 -4.82 -21.65
N GLY A 154 0.79 -6.12 -22.00
CA GLY A 154 0.52 -7.21 -21.06
C GLY A 154 -0.96 -7.60 -20.92
N VAL A 155 -1.88 -6.92 -21.62
CA VAL A 155 -3.28 -7.35 -21.67
C VAL A 155 -3.43 -8.55 -22.61
N VAL A 156 -4.02 -9.62 -22.08
CA VAL A 156 -4.40 -10.82 -22.80
C VAL A 156 -5.92 -10.89 -22.86
N ASN A 157 -6.45 -11.14 -24.05
CA ASN A 157 -7.87 -11.41 -24.23
C ASN A 157 -8.12 -12.90 -23.97
N ILE A 158 -8.98 -13.24 -23.01
CA ILE A 158 -9.35 -14.61 -22.67
C ILE A 158 -10.65 -14.96 -23.38
N CYS A 159 -10.60 -16.06 -24.13
CA CYS A 159 -11.73 -16.61 -24.86
C CYS A 159 -12.21 -17.90 -24.22
N SER A 160 -13.52 -18.10 -24.27
CA SER A 160 -14.12 -19.38 -23.94
C SER A 160 -14.18 -20.24 -25.20
N VAL A 161 -13.63 -21.46 -25.10
CA VAL A 161 -13.52 -22.40 -26.21
C VAL A 161 -14.53 -23.52 -25.99
N ALA A 162 -15.43 -23.70 -26.94
CA ALA A 162 -16.33 -24.85 -26.97
C ALA A 162 -15.53 -26.11 -27.35
N PRO A 163 -15.72 -27.25 -26.66
CA PRO A 163 -15.05 -28.48 -27.03
C PRO A 163 -15.40 -28.86 -28.48
N PRO A 164 -14.45 -29.43 -29.25
CA PRO A 164 -14.74 -29.86 -30.61
C PRO A 164 -15.89 -30.86 -30.61
N PRO A 165 -16.82 -30.80 -31.59
CA PRO A 165 -17.90 -31.77 -31.67
C PRO A 165 -17.28 -33.16 -31.86
N LEU A 166 -17.45 -34.03 -30.86
CA LEU A 166 -17.22 -35.45 -31.02
C LEU A 166 -18.21 -35.94 -32.08
N GLU A 167 -17.69 -36.59 -33.14
CA GLU A 167 -18.53 -37.33 -34.08
C GLU A 167 -19.27 -38.42 -33.28
N GLY A 168 -20.54 -38.20 -32.94
CA GLY A 168 -21.41 -39.30 -32.52
C GLY A 168 -22.56 -39.01 -31.56
N ASP A 169 -22.50 -38.03 -30.65
CA ASP A 169 -23.46 -38.01 -29.54
C ASP A 169 -24.42 -36.81 -29.55
N ALA A 170 -25.64 -37.09 -30.02
CA ALA A 170 -26.81 -36.26 -29.84
C ALA A 170 -27.64 -36.78 -28.64
N SER A 171 -27.31 -36.35 -27.42
CA SER A 171 -28.26 -36.37 -26.30
C SER A 171 -27.88 -35.41 -25.17
N MET A 172 -28.76 -34.42 -25.00
CA MET A 172 -29.11 -33.58 -23.84
C MET A 172 -28.27 -33.60 -22.53
N SER A 173 -27.85 -32.38 -22.16
CA SER A 173 -27.73 -31.77 -20.82
C SER A 173 -26.67 -32.27 -19.82
N GLU A 174 -25.48 -31.68 -19.90
CA GLU A 174 -24.65 -31.22 -18.76
C GLU A 174 -23.95 -29.91 -19.19
N PRO A 175 -23.61 -28.97 -18.28
CA PRO A 175 -22.92 -27.75 -18.66
C PRO A 175 -21.54 -28.13 -19.20
N GLN A 176 -21.32 -27.96 -20.51
CA GLN A 176 -19.99 -28.16 -21.10
C GLN A 176 -18.99 -27.32 -20.31
N ASP A 177 -17.90 -27.92 -19.84
CA ASP A 177 -16.80 -27.19 -19.21
C ASP A 177 -16.16 -26.28 -20.27
N LEU A 178 -16.57 -25.00 -20.33
CA LEU A 178 -15.94 -24.01 -21.20
C LEU A 178 -14.49 -23.84 -20.74
N THR A 179 -13.55 -24.22 -21.60
CA THR A 179 -12.13 -24.03 -21.33
C THR A 179 -11.74 -22.59 -21.65
N LEU A 180 -11.17 -21.90 -20.65
CA LEU A 180 -10.71 -20.52 -20.79
C LEU A 180 -9.26 -20.51 -21.27
N THR A 181 -9.00 -19.94 -22.44
CA THR A 181 -7.65 -19.85 -23.01
C THR A 181 -7.42 -18.48 -23.65
N PRO A 182 -6.16 -18.04 -23.80
CA PRO A 182 -5.84 -16.83 -24.57
C PRO A 182 -6.41 -16.90 -25.98
N CYS A 183 -7.09 -15.86 -26.43
CA CYS A 183 -7.69 -15.80 -27.75
C CYS A 183 -6.63 -15.89 -28.86
N VAL A 184 -6.84 -16.80 -29.81
CA VAL A 184 -6.04 -16.89 -31.03
C VAL A 184 -6.80 -16.16 -32.15
N SER A 185 -6.11 -15.28 -32.87
CA SER A 185 -6.74 -14.46 -33.92
C SER A 185 -7.14 -15.33 -35.12
N GLY A 186 -8.43 -15.34 -35.48
CA GLY A 186 -8.95 -16.04 -36.65
C GLY A 186 -9.63 -17.39 -36.39
N GLU A 187 -9.71 -17.85 -35.14
CA GLU A 187 -10.33 -19.12 -34.80
C GLU A 187 -11.84 -18.95 -34.51
N PRO A 188 -12.75 -19.66 -35.22
CA PRO A 188 -14.20 -19.48 -35.08
C PRO A 188 -14.79 -20.07 -33.79
N THR A 189 -14.04 -20.93 -33.07
CA THR A 189 -14.46 -21.56 -31.81
C THR A 189 -14.19 -20.68 -30.58
N HIS A 190 -13.45 -19.59 -30.76
CA HIS A 190 -13.09 -18.66 -29.68
C HIS A 190 -14.13 -17.55 -29.56
N SER A 191 -14.82 -17.49 -28.42
CA SER A 191 -15.71 -16.38 -28.07
C SER A 191 -15.10 -15.53 -26.96
N HIS A 192 -15.06 -14.20 -27.13
CA HIS A 192 -14.51 -13.28 -26.13
C HIS A 192 -15.24 -13.43 -24.80
N HIS A 193 -14.50 -13.69 -23.72
CA HIS A 193 -15.05 -13.73 -22.38
C HIS A 193 -14.65 -12.48 -21.58
N HIS A 194 -13.37 -12.21 -21.40
CA HIS A 194 -12.87 -11.08 -20.59
C HIS A 194 -11.41 -10.72 -20.92
N PHE A 195 -10.96 -9.55 -20.47
CA PHE A 195 -9.55 -9.15 -20.54
C PHE A 195 -8.85 -9.40 -19.20
N GLU A 196 -7.66 -9.97 -19.25
CA GLU A 196 -6.75 -10.09 -18.10
C GLU A 196 -5.48 -9.27 -18.36
N LEU A 197 -5.06 -8.47 -17.40
CA LEU A 197 -3.73 -7.85 -17.44
C LEU A 197 -2.75 -8.77 -16.72
N VAL A 198 -1.80 -9.31 -17.48
CA VAL A 198 -0.75 -10.20 -17.00
C VAL A 198 0.56 -9.41 -16.98
N LEU A 199 0.96 -8.98 -15.79
CA LEU A 199 2.27 -8.36 -15.58
C LEU A 199 3.30 -9.46 -15.29
N ARG A 200 4.28 -9.61 -16.19
CA ARG A 200 5.43 -10.51 -16.02
C ARG A 200 6.62 -9.73 -15.46
N GLU A 201 7.43 -10.37 -14.61
CA GLU A 201 8.65 -9.78 -14.02
C GLU A 201 8.38 -8.52 -13.16
N VAL A 202 7.20 -8.45 -12.54
CA VAL A 202 6.81 -7.37 -11.63
C VAL A 202 6.71 -7.94 -10.23
N TYR A 203 7.27 -7.22 -9.25
CA TYR A 203 7.08 -7.56 -7.85
C TYR A 203 5.67 -7.14 -7.42
N PRO A 204 4.87 -8.00 -6.75
CA PRO A 204 3.56 -7.63 -6.22
C PRO A 204 3.60 -6.36 -5.35
N VAL A 205 4.72 -6.11 -4.67
CA VAL A 205 4.93 -4.88 -3.88
C VAL A 205 4.82 -3.59 -4.73
N GLN A 206 5.12 -3.62 -6.02
CA GLN A 206 5.01 -2.45 -6.90
C GLN A 206 3.56 -2.01 -7.09
N ILE A 207 2.61 -2.95 -7.04
CA ILE A 207 1.17 -2.66 -7.09
C ILE A 207 0.73 -1.96 -5.81
N HIS A 208 1.16 -2.47 -4.65
CA HIS A 208 0.93 -1.81 -3.36
C HIS A 208 1.61 -0.43 -3.29
N ALA A 209 2.78 -0.28 -3.92
CA ALA A 209 3.49 0.98 -4.02
C ALA A 209 2.71 2.05 -4.77
N LEU A 210 1.96 1.70 -5.82
CA LEU A 210 1.07 2.66 -6.51
C LEU A 210 -0.04 3.16 -5.58
N SER A 211 -0.67 2.27 -4.81
CA SER A 211 -1.70 2.65 -3.83
C SER A 211 -1.14 3.61 -2.76
N LEU A 212 0.03 3.29 -2.19
CA LEU A 212 0.71 4.15 -1.22
C LEU A 212 1.16 5.48 -1.84
N SER A 213 1.65 5.48 -3.08
CA SER A 213 2.06 6.69 -3.82
C SER A 213 0.89 7.62 -4.10
N MET A 214 -0.26 7.06 -4.47
CA MET A 214 -1.50 7.81 -4.65
C MET A 214 -1.95 8.46 -3.34
N PHE A 215 -1.91 7.72 -2.22
CA PHE A 215 -2.24 8.28 -0.92
C PHE A 215 -1.24 9.35 -0.47
N ALA A 216 0.07 9.12 -0.65
CA ALA A 216 1.14 10.04 -0.27
C ALA A 216 1.08 11.38 -0.99
N SER A 217 0.60 11.40 -2.22
CA SER A 217 0.52 12.61 -3.04
C SER A 217 -0.83 13.31 -2.95
N LEU A 218 -1.94 12.56 -2.83
CA LEU A 218 -3.27 13.16 -2.78
C LEU A 218 -3.73 13.49 -1.36
N VAL A 219 -3.50 12.59 -0.40
CA VAL A 219 -4.10 12.67 0.93
C VAL A 219 -3.11 13.17 1.98
N ALA A 220 -1.88 12.66 1.99
CA ALA A 220 -0.87 13.03 2.99
C ALA A 220 -0.54 14.53 3.07
N PRO A 221 -0.52 15.32 1.96
CA PRO A 221 -0.27 16.75 2.04
C PRO A 221 -1.31 17.52 2.86
N PHE A 222 -2.53 16.97 3.03
CA PHE A 222 -3.56 17.55 3.90
C PHE A 222 -3.20 17.52 5.39
N GLY A 223 -2.36 16.59 5.84
CA GLY A 223 -1.79 16.63 7.19
C GLY A 223 -0.99 17.93 7.43
N GLY A 224 -0.11 18.27 6.48
CA GLY A 224 0.66 19.52 6.52
C GLY A 224 -0.22 20.79 6.37
N PHE A 225 -1.32 20.71 5.62
CA PHE A 225 -2.29 21.81 5.54
C PHE A 225 -3.03 22.03 6.86
N LEU A 226 -3.46 20.96 7.53
CA LEU A 226 -4.11 21.03 8.84
C LEU A 226 -3.18 21.63 9.89
N ALA A 227 -1.92 21.17 9.93
CA ALA A 227 -0.91 21.72 10.82
C ALA A 227 -0.67 23.22 10.54
N SER A 228 -0.56 23.59 9.27
CA SER A 228 -0.48 25.00 8.87
C SER A 228 -1.71 25.81 9.32
N ALA A 229 -2.91 25.23 9.27
CA ALA A 229 -4.14 25.91 9.70
C ALA A 229 -4.15 26.17 11.21
N ILE A 230 -3.75 25.17 12.00
CA ILE A 230 -3.61 25.29 13.45
C ILE A 230 -2.62 26.41 13.78
N LYS A 231 -1.44 26.43 13.14
CA LYS A 231 -0.44 27.49 13.35
C LYS A 231 -1.02 28.89 13.12
N ARG A 232 -1.78 29.09 12.03
CA ARG A 232 -2.42 30.38 11.73
C ARG A 232 -3.53 30.75 12.71
N ALA A 233 -4.30 29.78 13.22
CA ALA A 233 -5.31 30.02 14.24
C ALA A 233 -4.71 30.56 15.55
N TYR A 234 -3.46 30.18 15.86
CA TYR A 234 -2.73 30.64 17.05
C TYR A 234 -1.80 31.84 16.79
N GLY A 235 -1.74 32.38 15.57
CA GLY A 235 -0.85 33.49 15.23
C GLY A 235 0.63 33.11 15.22
N VAL A 236 0.97 31.82 15.22
CA VAL A 236 2.34 31.29 15.21
C VAL A 236 2.74 30.91 13.78
N LYS A 237 4.02 31.04 13.43
CA LYS A 237 4.53 30.66 12.10
C LYS A 237 5.03 29.21 12.05
N ASP A 238 5.80 28.81 13.06
CA ASP A 238 6.48 27.51 13.18
C ASP A 238 6.26 26.97 14.60
N PHE A 239 6.00 25.67 14.76
CA PHE A 239 5.74 25.08 16.08
C PHE A 239 6.97 25.08 17.00
N ASP A 240 8.15 25.05 16.40
CA ASP A 240 9.42 25.03 17.12
C ASP A 240 10.57 25.55 16.23
N SER A 241 11.73 25.81 16.84
CA SER A 241 12.96 26.27 16.19
C SER A 241 14.16 25.36 16.50
N ILE A 242 13.92 24.07 16.77
CA ILE A 242 14.95 23.06 17.11
C ILE A 242 16.14 23.08 16.13
N ILE A 243 15.92 23.35 14.84
CA ILE A 243 17.01 23.46 13.85
C ILE A 243 17.00 24.88 13.26
N PRO A 244 18.02 25.72 13.56
CA PRO A 244 18.08 27.07 13.04
C PRO A 244 18.10 27.07 11.50
N GLY A 245 17.21 27.86 10.91
CA GLY A 245 17.05 28.00 9.45
C GLY A 245 16.20 26.94 8.74
N HIS A 246 15.71 25.92 9.45
CA HIS A 246 15.10 24.72 8.83
C HIS A 246 13.64 24.43 9.24
N GLY A 247 13.03 25.29 10.06
CA GLY A 247 11.66 25.16 10.56
C GLY A 247 11.52 24.20 11.75
N GLY A 248 10.29 23.98 12.21
CA GLY A 248 10.00 23.05 13.30
C GLY A 248 10.12 21.59 12.89
N MET A 249 10.65 20.74 13.77
CA MET A 249 10.66 19.27 13.55
C MET A 249 9.24 18.74 13.35
N MET A 250 8.27 19.28 14.10
CA MET A 250 6.86 18.91 14.00
C MET A 250 6.30 19.21 12.59
N ASP A 251 6.68 20.33 12.00
CA ASP A 251 6.22 20.74 10.65
C ASP A 251 6.63 19.75 9.54
N ARG A 252 7.60 18.87 9.81
CA ARG A 252 8.07 17.82 8.90
C ARG A 252 7.41 16.47 9.14
N MET A 253 6.83 16.27 10.32
CA MET A 253 6.25 15.00 10.76
C MET A 253 4.73 14.94 10.55
N ASP A 254 4.09 16.07 10.26
CA ASP A 254 2.63 16.17 10.13
C ASP A 254 2.04 15.28 9.02
N CYS A 255 2.72 15.20 7.87
CA CYS A 255 2.35 14.31 6.78
C CYS A 255 2.80 12.86 7.04
N GLN A 256 3.91 12.67 7.76
CA GLN A 256 4.45 11.34 8.09
C GLN A 256 3.53 10.57 9.03
N PHE A 257 2.80 11.27 9.90
CA PHE A 257 1.78 10.65 10.75
C PHE A 257 0.70 9.93 9.94
N LEU A 258 0.12 10.64 8.97
CA LEU A 258 -0.96 10.11 8.15
C LEU A 258 -0.45 8.96 7.28
N MET A 259 0.79 9.05 6.81
CA MET A 259 1.44 7.99 6.07
C MET A 259 1.74 6.76 6.91
N ALA A 260 2.20 6.90 8.15
CA ALA A 260 2.49 5.78 9.04
C ALA A 260 1.21 5.00 9.35
N LEU A 261 0.11 5.70 9.65
CA LEU A 261 -1.20 5.08 9.88
C LEU A 261 -1.72 4.41 8.60
N CYS A 262 -1.68 5.10 7.45
CA CYS A 262 -2.13 4.53 6.19
C CYS A 262 -1.35 3.28 5.81
N THR A 263 -0.02 3.31 5.95
CA THR A 263 0.83 2.14 5.65
C THR A 263 0.51 0.97 6.57
N TRP A 264 0.28 1.25 7.86
CA TRP A 264 -0.11 0.22 8.81
C TRP A 264 -1.43 -0.45 8.44
N VAL A 265 -2.46 0.36 8.14
CA VAL A 265 -3.77 -0.15 7.70
C VAL A 265 -3.63 -0.92 6.38
N HIS A 266 -2.94 -0.35 5.40
CA HIS A 266 -2.74 -0.96 4.08
C HIS A 266 -2.03 -2.31 4.18
N TYR A 267 -0.96 -2.37 4.98
CA TYR A 267 -0.24 -3.60 5.23
C TYR A 267 -1.16 -4.65 5.87
N ASN A 268 -1.86 -4.30 6.96
CA ASN A 268 -2.71 -5.25 7.67
C ASN A 268 -3.93 -5.70 6.84
N THR A 269 -4.48 -4.83 5.99
CA THR A 269 -5.68 -5.11 5.20
C THR A 269 -5.39 -5.85 3.89
N PHE A 270 -4.29 -5.53 3.20
CA PHE A 270 -4.04 -6.03 1.85
C PHE A 270 -2.80 -6.91 1.72
N VAL A 271 -1.79 -6.73 2.58
CA VAL A 271 -0.53 -7.50 2.49
C VAL A 271 -0.55 -8.67 3.45
N ALA A 272 -1.00 -8.43 4.68
CA ALA A 272 -1.00 -9.43 5.74
C ALA A 272 -2.08 -10.51 5.53
N THR A 273 -3.22 -10.16 4.96
CA THR A 273 -4.33 -11.10 4.66
C THR A 273 -4.07 -11.95 3.42
N ALA A 274 -3.27 -11.46 2.46
CA ALA A 274 -2.96 -12.17 1.22
C ALA A 274 -1.85 -13.24 1.36
N THR A 275 -1.17 -13.30 2.51
CA THR A 275 0.06 -14.10 2.70
C THR A 275 -0.02 -14.96 3.95
N VAL A 276 -0.78 -16.07 3.91
CA VAL A 276 -0.66 -17.13 4.91
C VAL A 276 0.60 -17.93 4.60
N SER A 277 1.75 -17.50 5.13
CA SER A 277 3.02 -18.20 4.99
C SER A 277 3.31 -19.06 6.24
N VAL A 278 4.00 -20.19 6.07
CA VAL A 278 4.39 -21.06 7.19
C VAL A 278 5.17 -20.30 8.29
N PRO A 279 6.15 -19.42 7.98
CA PRO A 279 6.84 -18.61 8.98
C PRO A 279 5.88 -17.71 9.79
N LYS A 280 4.89 -17.11 9.11
CA LYS A 280 3.88 -16.27 9.75
C LYS A 280 2.95 -17.06 10.64
N MET A 281 2.52 -18.25 10.21
CA MET A 281 1.77 -19.17 11.06
C MET A 281 2.56 -19.57 12.31
N ILE A 282 3.85 -19.86 12.17
CA ILE A 282 4.72 -20.18 13.32
C ILE A 282 4.87 -18.97 14.24
N TYR A 283 5.01 -17.76 13.69
CA TYR A 283 5.06 -16.53 14.49
C TYR A 283 3.76 -16.28 15.25
N LEU A 284 2.61 -16.39 14.57
CA LEU A 284 1.29 -16.25 15.20
C LEU A 284 1.08 -17.31 16.27
N TYR A 285 1.46 -18.58 16.00
CA TYR A 285 1.43 -19.66 16.97
C TYR A 285 2.23 -19.35 18.23
N LYS A 286 3.44 -18.79 18.09
CA LYS A 286 4.27 -18.37 19.22
C LYS A 286 3.67 -17.22 20.04
N LEU A 287 2.78 -16.43 19.45
CA LEU A 287 2.14 -15.29 20.10
C LEU A 287 0.86 -15.69 20.87
N MET A 288 0.31 -16.87 20.59
CA MET A 288 -0.87 -17.42 21.27
C MET A 288 -0.53 -17.90 22.68
N LYS A 289 -1.55 -17.98 23.55
CA LYS A 289 -1.41 -18.61 24.87
C LYS A 289 -1.21 -20.13 24.73
N GLU A 290 -0.58 -20.77 25.71
CA GLU A 290 -0.33 -22.22 25.70
C GLU A 290 -1.61 -23.05 25.49
N GLU A 291 -2.74 -22.62 26.05
CA GLU A 291 -4.04 -23.27 25.88
C GLU A 291 -4.51 -23.25 24.40
N GLU A 292 -4.40 -22.09 23.75
CA GLU A 292 -4.76 -21.90 22.33
C GLU A 292 -3.80 -22.63 21.38
N GLN A 293 -2.54 -22.78 21.78
CA GLN A 293 -1.54 -23.55 21.03
C GLN A 293 -1.88 -25.04 20.97
N VAL A 294 -2.38 -25.62 22.06
CA VAL A 294 -2.81 -27.03 22.11
C VAL A 294 -4.05 -27.23 21.23
N GLU A 295 -5.06 -26.37 21.36
CA GLU A 295 -6.28 -26.42 20.55
C GLU A 295 -5.97 -26.31 19.04
N PHE A 296 -5.07 -25.41 18.66
CA PHE A 296 -4.64 -25.25 17.28
C PHE A 296 -4.00 -26.52 16.71
N LEU A 297 -3.14 -27.19 17.49
CA LEU A 297 -2.49 -28.45 17.08
C LEU A 297 -3.48 -29.61 16.95
N GLU A 298 -4.46 -29.70 17.86
CA GLU A 298 -5.52 -30.71 17.79
C GLU A 298 -6.33 -30.56 16.50
N ARG A 299 -6.75 -29.33 16.16
CA ARG A 299 -7.51 -29.05 14.93
C ARG A 299 -6.74 -29.33 13.65
N ILE A 300 -5.44 -29.01 13.60
CA ILE A 300 -4.60 -29.37 12.44
C ILE A 300 -4.48 -30.89 12.30
N THR A 301 -4.37 -31.61 13.41
CA THR A 301 -4.24 -33.08 13.40
C THR A 301 -5.51 -33.73 12.84
N GLU A 302 -6.70 -33.28 13.27
CA GLU A 302 -8.00 -33.72 12.74
C GLU A 302 -8.12 -33.46 11.23
N LEU A 303 -7.70 -32.29 10.75
CA LEU A 303 -7.70 -31.95 9.33
C LEU A 303 -6.74 -32.82 8.51
N SER A 304 -5.58 -33.20 9.06
CA SER A 304 -4.64 -34.08 8.35
C SER A 304 -5.19 -35.51 8.22
N LEU A 305 -5.92 -36.00 9.23
CA LEU A 305 -6.51 -37.33 9.23
C LEU A 305 -7.67 -37.44 8.24
N SER A 306 -8.49 -36.40 8.13
CA SER A 306 -9.58 -36.34 7.13
C SER A 306 -9.05 -36.25 5.69
N ALA A 307 -7.99 -35.46 5.45
CA ALA A 307 -7.33 -35.39 4.15
C ALA A 307 -6.64 -36.72 3.76
N GLY A 308 -6.01 -37.39 4.73
CA GLY A 308 -5.38 -38.70 4.52
C GLY A 308 -6.36 -39.85 4.24
N ALA A 309 -7.59 -39.77 4.75
CA ALA A 309 -8.65 -40.73 4.47
C ALA A 309 -9.21 -40.57 3.04
N SER A 310 -9.29 -39.34 2.52
CA SER A 310 -9.73 -39.07 1.14
C SER A 310 -8.72 -39.55 0.08
N ASN A 311 -7.42 -39.53 0.39
CA ASN A 311 -6.37 -39.96 -0.54
C ASN A 311 -6.10 -41.48 -0.56
N ARG A 312 -6.73 -42.26 0.34
CA ARG A 312 -6.64 -43.74 0.35
C ARG A 312 -7.86 -44.42 -0.27
N GLY A 313 -8.82 -43.65 -0.78
CA GLY A 313 -10.05 -44.13 -1.41
C GLY A 313 -10.07 -44.03 -2.95
N GLN A 314 -8.96 -43.68 -3.59
CA GLN A 314 -8.74 -43.80 -5.04
C GLN A 314 -7.71 -44.88 -5.33
#